data_AF-A0A7X8AWA9-F1
#
_entry.id   AF-A0A7X8AWA9-F1
#
_cell.length_a   1.000
_cell.length_b   1.000
_cell.length_c   1.000
_cell.angle_alpha   90.00
_cell.angle_beta   90.00
_cell.angle_gamma   90.00
#
_symmetry.space_group_name_H-M   'P 1'
#
loop_
_entity.id
_entity.type
_entity.pdbx_description
1 polymer ?
#
loop_
_entity_poly.entity_id
_entity_poly.type
_entity_poly.pdbx_seq_one_letter_code
_entity_poly.pdbx_strand_id
1 'polypeptide(L)'
;KEIQTLVAEDRLILSAEALVSFIYQAGNQIGHIQESLPFNHFIELPGVAKDSSASVDLEVVEGIYEIVEDELGELRLIDLDIKIRVDGEVYQHRERPLVVDLYSTKEKLNIQKEDISILENVENLTHVEDLNVDIGIDAEEILDIKEAYIITDKRIQDNSLIIEGILTLDIYYIERFSGEVRNYKDHFPYKSDIYLEEKLDVSEIQIDSKLGDVDYDIGQDILSIDNKINYDIYLNREKTISCIKDIGETSEPIDKSQIPSISIYIVQKGDLLWDVAKRYNTTIEDILSSNNLESSYEIKVGDKIIIEKSLDKDLAAL
;
A
#
# COMPACT_ATOMS: atom_id res chain seq x y z
N LYS A 1 14.23 -13.95 -5.95
CA LYS A 1 12.83 -14.17 -5.53
C LYS A 1 12.72 -13.90 -4.03
N GLU A 2 11.93 -12.90 -3.62
CA GLU A 2 11.61 -12.71 -2.20
C GLU A 2 10.76 -13.88 -1.71
N ILE A 3 11.07 -14.46 -0.54
CA ILE A 3 10.25 -15.51 0.08
C ILE A 3 9.46 -14.91 1.25
N GLN A 4 10.16 -14.20 2.12
CA GLN A 4 9.57 -13.64 3.32
C GLN A 4 10.34 -12.39 3.76
N THR A 5 9.59 -11.35 4.10
CA THR A 5 10.09 -10.18 4.81
C THR A 5 9.40 -10.08 6.17
N LEU A 6 10.19 -9.89 7.22
CA LEU A 6 9.70 -9.71 8.59
C LEU A 6 10.35 -8.48 9.22
N VAL A 7 9.53 -7.61 9.80
CA VAL A 7 10.02 -6.49 10.62
C VAL A 7 10.10 -6.90 12.08
N ALA A 8 11.32 -6.87 12.62
CA ALA A 8 11.58 -7.01 14.05
C ALA A 8 11.99 -5.65 14.64
N GLU A 9 12.15 -5.59 15.96
CA GLU A 9 12.65 -4.38 16.62
C GLU A 9 14.04 -4.02 16.07
N ASP A 10 14.17 -2.78 15.61
CA ASP A 10 15.39 -2.19 15.03
C ASP A 10 15.94 -2.87 13.78
N ARG A 11 15.21 -3.79 13.13
CA ARG A 11 15.73 -4.50 11.95
C ARG A 11 14.64 -5.05 11.02
N LEU A 12 14.97 -5.12 9.75
CA LEU A 12 14.25 -5.90 8.74
C LEU A 12 14.99 -7.21 8.49
N ILE A 13 14.27 -8.33 8.47
CA ILE A 13 14.80 -9.66 8.21
C ILE A 13 14.21 -10.14 6.88
N LEU A 14 15.08 -10.52 5.96
CA LEU A 14 14.74 -11.02 4.64
C LEU A 14 15.18 -12.47 4.50
N SER A 15 14.27 -13.31 3.99
CA SER A 15 14.55 -14.61 3.42
C SER A 15 14.20 -14.58 1.94
N ALA A 16 15.13 -14.98 1.09
CA ALA A 16 14.99 -14.93 -0.35
C ALA A 16 15.80 -16.04 -1.03
N GLU A 17 15.52 -16.28 -2.30
CA GLU A 17 16.21 -17.24 -3.14
C GLU A 17 16.77 -16.55 -4.38
N ALA A 18 18.04 -16.81 -4.68
CA ALA A 18 18.65 -16.46 -5.96
C ALA A 18 18.48 -17.63 -6.92
N LEU A 19 17.70 -17.42 -7.99
CA LEU A 19 17.50 -18.39 -9.05
C LEU A 19 18.66 -18.26 -10.03
N VAL A 20 19.37 -19.36 -10.26
CA VAL A 20 20.55 -19.40 -11.12
C VAL A 20 20.33 -20.42 -12.21
N SER A 21 20.59 -20.01 -13.45
CA SER A 21 20.54 -20.88 -14.63
C SER A 21 21.89 -20.86 -15.35
N PHE A 22 22.45 -22.04 -15.59
CA PHE A 22 23.65 -22.24 -16.39
C PHE A 22 23.31 -23.07 -17.62
N ILE A 23 23.72 -22.59 -18.79
CA ILE A 23 23.73 -23.37 -20.03
C ILE A 23 25.20 -23.66 -20.35
N TYR A 24 25.56 -24.94 -20.51
CA TYR A 24 26.94 -25.37 -20.73
C TYR A 24 27.02 -26.43 -21.83
N GLN A 25 28.23 -26.63 -22.36
CA GLN A 25 28.50 -27.63 -23.37
C GLN A 25 29.49 -28.66 -22.84
N ALA A 26 29.07 -29.93 -22.79
CA ALA A 26 29.90 -31.07 -22.43
C ALA A 26 30.17 -31.93 -23.67
N GLY A 27 31.32 -31.70 -24.32
CA GLY A 27 31.64 -32.31 -25.61
C GLY A 27 30.69 -31.83 -26.71
N ASN A 28 29.84 -32.72 -27.24
CA ASN A 28 28.84 -32.38 -28.26
C ASN A 28 27.42 -32.25 -27.70
N GLN A 29 27.24 -32.37 -26.38
CA GLN A 29 25.94 -32.23 -25.73
C GLN A 29 25.83 -30.88 -25.05
N ILE A 30 24.66 -30.28 -25.17
CA ILE A 30 24.29 -29.06 -24.45
C ILE A 30 23.54 -29.52 -23.21
N GLY A 31 23.99 -29.03 -22.06
CA GLY A 31 23.35 -29.26 -20.78
C GLY A 31 22.87 -27.93 -20.22
N HIS A 32 21.87 -27.99 -19.35
CA HIS A 32 21.45 -26.87 -18.54
C HIS A 32 21.31 -27.31 -17.08
N ILE A 33 21.59 -26.40 -16.15
CA ILE A 33 21.41 -26.57 -14.71
C ILE A 33 20.63 -25.36 -14.22
N GLN A 34 19.54 -25.61 -13.49
CA GLN A 34 18.81 -24.59 -12.75
C GLN A 34 18.88 -24.92 -11.27
N GLU A 35 19.35 -23.98 -10.47
CA GLU A 35 19.51 -24.12 -9.03
C GLU A 35 18.90 -22.91 -8.31
N SER A 36 18.37 -23.15 -7.11
CA SER A 36 17.90 -22.10 -6.22
C SER A 36 18.83 -22.00 -5.02
N LEU A 37 19.44 -20.83 -4.84
CA LEU A 37 20.35 -20.55 -3.74
C LEU A 37 19.62 -19.73 -2.67
N PRO A 38 19.15 -20.35 -1.57
CA PRO A 38 18.50 -19.62 -0.49
C PRO A 38 19.51 -18.78 0.28
N PHE A 39 19.13 -17.56 0.63
CA PHE A 39 19.92 -16.68 1.47
C PHE A 39 19.04 -15.95 2.49
N ASN A 40 19.66 -15.54 3.58
CA ASN A 40 19.05 -14.69 4.59
C ASN A 40 19.88 -13.43 4.75
N HIS A 41 19.20 -12.29 4.87
CA HIS A 41 19.84 -11.01 5.11
C HIS A 41 19.07 -10.21 6.16
N PHE A 42 19.72 -9.24 6.77
CA PHE A 42 19.04 -8.29 7.64
C PHE A 42 19.58 -6.88 7.41
N ILE A 43 18.69 -5.91 7.53
CA ILE A 43 19.01 -4.49 7.46
C ILE A 43 18.77 -3.91 8.85
N GLU A 44 19.79 -3.29 9.43
CA GLU A 44 19.63 -2.55 10.69
C GLU A 44 18.90 -1.23 10.44
N LEU A 45 17.76 -1.05 11.10
CA LEU A 45 16.89 0.11 10.98
C LEU A 45 16.47 0.58 12.38
N PRO A 46 17.35 1.30 13.11
CA PRO A 46 17.08 1.71 14.48
C PRO A 46 15.83 2.58 14.60
N GLY A 47 14.97 2.29 15.58
CA GLY A 47 13.72 3.01 15.86
C GLY A 47 12.50 2.45 15.13
N VAL A 48 12.67 1.38 14.35
CA VAL A 48 11.56 0.65 13.72
C VAL A 48 10.83 -0.20 14.76
N ALA A 49 9.51 -0.03 14.83
CA ALA A 49 8.66 -0.85 15.67
C ALA A 49 8.41 -2.22 15.03
N LYS A 50 8.34 -3.25 15.89
CA LYS A 50 7.87 -4.57 15.50
C LYS A 50 6.48 -4.48 14.84
N ASP A 51 6.25 -5.34 13.86
CA ASP A 51 4.98 -5.46 13.12
C ASP A 51 4.65 -4.24 12.22
N SER A 52 5.63 -3.37 11.96
CA SER A 52 5.54 -2.37 10.88
C SER A 52 5.48 -3.08 9.51
N SER A 53 4.84 -2.47 8.52
CA SER A 53 4.88 -2.99 7.14
C SER A 53 6.22 -2.66 6.49
N ALA A 54 6.68 -3.51 5.57
CA ALA A 54 7.93 -3.31 4.87
C ALA A 54 7.82 -3.68 3.40
N SER A 55 8.61 -3.00 2.57
CA SER A 55 8.87 -3.35 1.18
C SER A 55 10.36 -3.61 1.00
N VAL A 56 10.72 -4.58 0.16
CA VAL A 56 12.11 -4.93 -0.13
C VAL A 56 12.27 -5.12 -1.62
N ASP A 57 13.24 -4.41 -2.19
CA ASP A 57 13.68 -4.56 -3.56
C ASP A 57 15.01 -5.33 -3.60
N LEU A 58 15.10 -6.29 -4.53
CA LEU A 58 16.27 -7.14 -4.74
C LEU A 58 16.82 -6.94 -6.14
N GLU A 59 18.10 -6.59 -6.24
CA GLU A 59 18.80 -6.42 -7.51
C GLU A 59 20.04 -7.30 -7.55
N VAL A 60 20.19 -8.16 -8.56
CA VAL A 60 21.45 -8.86 -8.82
C VAL A 60 22.42 -7.87 -9.44
N VAL A 61 23.43 -7.45 -8.67
CA VAL A 61 24.42 -6.45 -9.09
C VAL A 61 25.55 -7.09 -9.88
N GLU A 62 25.96 -8.29 -9.48
CA GLU A 62 27.11 -8.98 -10.05
C GLU A 62 26.97 -10.49 -9.84
N GLY A 63 27.42 -11.27 -10.82
CA GLY A 63 27.54 -12.71 -10.74
C GLY A 63 28.85 -13.12 -11.40
N ILE A 64 29.77 -13.71 -10.64
CA ILE A 64 31.06 -14.20 -11.11
C ILE A 64 31.08 -15.70 -10.87
N TYR A 65 31.55 -16.46 -11.84
CA TYR A 65 31.71 -17.90 -11.69
C TYR A 65 33.09 -18.35 -12.15
N GLU A 66 33.56 -19.44 -11.56
CA GLU A 66 34.73 -20.18 -12.01
C GLU A 66 34.45 -21.68 -12.08
N ILE A 67 35.07 -22.35 -13.05
CA ILE A 67 34.96 -23.80 -13.20
C ILE A 67 36.13 -24.43 -12.45
N VAL A 68 35.83 -25.28 -11.48
CA VAL A 68 36.84 -25.91 -10.61
C VAL A 68 36.81 -27.43 -10.71
N GLU A 69 37.93 -28.04 -10.34
CA GLU A 69 38.12 -29.49 -10.36
C GLU A 69 37.32 -30.17 -9.23
N ASP A 70 36.72 -31.32 -9.53
CA ASP A 70 36.14 -32.22 -8.53
C ASP A 70 37.23 -33.03 -7.79
N GLU A 71 36.82 -33.90 -6.86
CA GLU A 71 37.76 -34.75 -6.11
C GLU A 71 38.60 -35.71 -6.99
N LEU A 72 38.23 -35.88 -8.25
CA LEU A 72 38.92 -36.70 -9.25
C LEU A 72 39.83 -35.88 -10.19
N GLY A 73 39.89 -34.55 -10.00
CA GLY A 73 40.67 -33.65 -10.86
C GLY A 73 39.96 -33.29 -12.16
N GLU A 74 38.65 -33.53 -12.28
CA GLU A 74 37.87 -33.25 -13.49
C GLU A 74 37.08 -31.94 -13.31
N LEU A 75 37.09 -31.07 -14.32
CA LEU A 75 36.41 -29.76 -14.31
C LEU A 75 34.87 -29.93 -14.35
N ARG A 76 34.27 -30.17 -13.18
CA ARG A 76 32.83 -30.49 -13.04
C ARG A 76 32.08 -29.63 -12.04
N LEU A 77 32.78 -28.79 -11.30
CA LEU A 77 32.17 -27.92 -10.29
C LEU A 77 32.15 -26.49 -10.81
N ILE A 78 31.07 -25.78 -10.50
CA ILE A 78 30.95 -24.35 -10.75
C ILE A 78 30.97 -23.67 -9.37
N ASP A 79 32.00 -22.91 -9.10
CA ASP A 79 32.02 -21.99 -7.96
C ASP A 79 31.39 -20.67 -8.42
N LEU A 80 30.47 -20.13 -7.63
CA LEU A 80 29.60 -19.01 -8.02
C LEU A 80 29.49 -18.01 -6.89
N ASP A 81 29.93 -16.79 -7.16
CA ASP A 81 29.78 -15.62 -6.31
C ASP A 81 28.70 -14.70 -6.89
N ILE A 82 27.60 -14.51 -6.16
CA ILE A 82 26.52 -13.59 -6.52
C ILE A 82 26.48 -12.44 -5.53
N LYS A 83 26.49 -11.22 -6.04
CA LYS A 83 26.28 -10.00 -5.27
C LYS A 83 24.87 -9.48 -5.51
N ILE A 84 24.07 -9.45 -4.46
CA ILE A 84 22.69 -8.96 -4.48
C ILE A 84 22.63 -7.68 -3.66
N ARG A 85 22.09 -6.61 -4.24
CA ARG A 85 21.68 -5.41 -3.49
C ARG A 85 20.29 -5.64 -2.94
N VAL A 86 20.14 -5.30 -1.67
CA VAL A 86 18.87 -5.36 -0.95
C VAL A 86 18.56 -3.94 -0.49
N ASP A 87 17.51 -3.35 -1.05
CA ASP A 87 16.99 -2.05 -0.64
C ASP A 87 15.68 -2.30 0.12
N GLY A 88 15.54 -1.74 1.33
CA GLY A 88 14.40 -2.03 2.20
C GLY A 88 13.80 -0.76 2.79
N GLU A 89 12.48 -0.67 2.72
CA GLU A 89 11.68 0.44 3.27
C GLU A 89 10.72 -0.08 4.34
N VAL A 90 10.60 0.65 5.45
CA VAL A 90 9.69 0.27 6.56
C VAL A 90 8.73 1.42 6.87
N TYR A 91 7.46 1.05 6.98
CA TYR A 91 6.34 1.96 7.14
C TYR A 91 5.67 1.73 8.50
N GLN A 92 5.67 2.77 9.33
CA GLN A 92 5.01 2.73 10.64
C GLN A 92 3.68 3.47 10.58
N HIS A 93 2.59 2.77 10.91
CA HIS A 93 1.30 3.41 11.10
C HIS A 93 1.30 4.24 12.40
N ARG A 94 0.89 5.51 12.32
CA ARG A 94 0.79 6.40 13.48
C ARG A 94 -0.56 7.09 13.51
N GLU A 95 -1.33 6.82 14.55
CA GLU A 95 -2.52 7.59 14.85
C GLU A 95 -2.15 8.88 15.59
N ARG A 96 -2.66 10.02 15.12
CA ARG A 96 -2.49 11.31 15.78
C ARG A 96 -3.84 12.00 15.92
N PRO A 97 -4.29 12.32 17.14
CA PRO A 97 -5.51 13.10 17.31
C PRO A 97 -5.29 14.51 16.74
N LEU A 98 -6.22 14.96 15.90
CA LEU A 98 -6.24 16.31 15.34
C LEU A 98 -7.42 17.08 15.92
N VAL A 99 -7.16 18.29 16.43
CA VAL A 99 -8.22 19.18 16.90
C VAL A 99 -8.76 19.94 15.69
N VAL A 100 -9.97 19.61 15.24
CA VAL A 100 -10.60 20.25 14.06
C VAL A 100 -11.53 21.40 14.44
N ASP A 101 -12.03 21.38 15.67
CA ASP A 101 -12.91 22.41 16.20
C ASP A 101 -12.71 22.64 17.70
N LEU A 102 -12.95 23.88 18.12
CA LEU A 102 -12.94 24.30 19.52
C LEU A 102 -13.77 25.58 19.71
N TYR A 103 -14.27 25.78 20.92
CA TYR A 103 -14.83 27.06 21.36
C TYR A 103 -14.62 27.22 22.88
N SER A 104 -14.81 28.44 23.36
CA SER A 104 -14.86 28.76 24.78
C SER A 104 -16.25 29.27 25.12
N THR A 105 -16.69 29.05 26.36
CA THR A 105 -17.94 29.60 26.91
C THR A 105 -17.72 30.88 27.72
N LYS A 106 -16.47 31.30 27.89
CA LYS A 106 -16.07 32.43 28.77
C LYS A 106 -15.57 33.63 27.99
N GLU A 107 -14.60 33.42 27.11
CA GLU A 107 -13.93 34.47 26.36
C GLU A 107 -13.79 34.10 24.89
N LYS A 108 -13.61 35.11 24.03
CA LYS A 108 -13.35 34.86 22.62
C LYS A 108 -11.95 34.29 22.44
N LEU A 109 -11.84 33.35 21.52
CA LEU A 109 -10.59 32.72 21.15
C LEU A 109 -10.11 33.23 19.80
N ASN A 110 -8.81 33.48 19.68
CA ASN A 110 -8.14 33.65 18.41
C ASN A 110 -7.59 32.29 17.96
N ILE A 111 -8.27 31.66 17.01
CA ILE A 111 -7.93 30.31 16.56
C ILE A 111 -7.14 30.42 15.26
N GLN A 112 -5.92 29.89 15.26
CA GLN A 112 -5.13 29.72 14.04
C GLN A 112 -5.33 28.31 13.51
N LYS A 113 -5.81 28.20 12.27
CA LYS A 113 -5.96 26.93 11.58
C LYS A 113 -4.83 26.74 10.57
N GLU A 114 -4.48 25.49 10.36
CA GLU A 114 -3.63 25.05 9.26
C GLU A 114 -4.32 23.92 8.51
N ASP A 115 -4.06 23.87 7.20
CA ASP A 115 -4.58 22.82 6.34
C ASP A 115 -3.49 21.78 6.14
N ILE A 116 -3.82 20.52 6.40
CA ILE A 116 -2.94 19.38 6.20
C ILE A 116 -3.51 18.56 5.05
N SER A 117 -2.72 18.38 3.99
CA SER A 117 -3.02 17.40 2.95
C SER A 117 -2.58 16.01 3.41
N ILE A 118 -3.50 15.06 3.33
CA ILE A 118 -3.24 13.64 3.58
C ILE A 118 -3.69 12.81 2.37
N LEU A 119 -3.08 11.64 2.19
CA LEU A 119 -3.63 10.59 1.35
C LEU A 119 -4.44 9.66 2.25
N GLU A 120 -5.74 9.61 2.02
CA GLU A 120 -6.64 8.68 2.67
C GLU A 120 -6.79 7.45 1.79
N ASN A 121 -6.47 6.28 2.34
CA ASN A 121 -6.74 5.01 1.67
C ASN A 121 -8.24 4.77 1.63
N VAL A 122 -8.77 4.65 0.41
CA VAL A 122 -10.19 4.46 0.13
C VAL A 122 -10.52 2.97 0.08
N GLU A 123 -9.68 2.20 -0.60
CA GLU A 123 -9.87 0.76 -0.78
C GLU A 123 -8.53 0.07 -1.08
N ASN A 124 -8.41 -1.19 -0.64
CA ASN A 124 -7.31 -2.09 -0.99
C ASN A 124 -7.87 -3.29 -1.75
N LEU A 125 -7.21 -3.65 -2.85
CA LEU A 125 -7.62 -4.75 -3.71
C LEU A 125 -6.43 -5.67 -3.96
N THR A 126 -6.73 -6.94 -4.24
CA THR A 126 -5.75 -7.90 -4.72
C THR A 126 -6.26 -8.48 -6.03
N HIS A 127 -5.41 -8.59 -7.04
CA HIS A 127 -5.78 -9.16 -8.34
C HIS A 127 -4.64 -9.99 -8.91
N VAL A 128 -4.97 -11.06 -9.63
CA VAL A 128 -4.01 -11.89 -10.35
C VAL A 128 -4.35 -11.83 -11.82
N GLU A 129 -3.39 -11.42 -12.63
CA GLU A 129 -3.48 -11.43 -14.08
C GLU A 129 -2.79 -12.67 -14.63
N ASP A 130 -3.55 -13.55 -15.27
CA ASP A 130 -3.03 -14.70 -16.01
C ASP A 130 -2.68 -14.27 -17.44
N LEU A 131 -1.43 -14.46 -17.84
CA LEU A 131 -0.87 -14.05 -19.13
C LEU A 131 -0.38 -15.28 -19.91
N ASN A 132 -1.25 -15.77 -20.80
CA ASN A 132 -0.95 -16.93 -21.64
C ASN A 132 -0.43 -16.46 -23.00
N VAL A 133 0.75 -16.94 -23.37
CA VAL A 133 1.46 -16.52 -24.57
C VAL A 133 1.79 -17.74 -25.43
N ASP A 134 1.28 -17.76 -26.66
CA ASP A 134 1.64 -18.76 -27.67
C ASP A 134 2.72 -18.21 -28.60
N ILE A 135 3.85 -18.90 -28.66
CA ILE A 135 5.03 -18.50 -29.43
C ILE A 135 5.30 -19.54 -30.51
N GLY A 136 5.34 -19.11 -31.76
CA GLY A 136 5.62 -19.98 -32.91
C GLY A 136 7.09 -20.36 -33.02
N ILE A 137 7.56 -21.31 -32.21
CA ILE A 137 8.92 -21.87 -32.25
C ILE A 137 8.88 -23.41 -32.26
N ASP A 138 9.79 -24.03 -33.02
CA ASP A 138 10.01 -25.48 -33.02
C ASP A 138 11.04 -25.86 -31.95
N ALA A 139 10.63 -25.74 -30.69
CA ALA A 139 11.46 -26.11 -29.55
C ALA A 139 11.41 -27.63 -29.30
N GLU A 140 12.56 -28.24 -29.06
CA GLU A 140 12.67 -29.59 -28.50
C GLU A 140 12.74 -29.55 -26.97
N GLU A 141 13.48 -28.58 -26.44
CA GLU A 141 13.74 -28.42 -25.01
C GLU A 141 13.93 -26.93 -24.68
N ILE A 142 13.34 -26.47 -23.57
CA ILE A 142 13.55 -25.13 -23.04
C ILE A 142 14.71 -25.17 -22.05
N LEU A 143 15.69 -24.30 -22.25
CA LEU A 143 16.88 -24.18 -21.41
C LEU A 143 16.71 -23.12 -20.33
N ASP A 144 16.07 -21.99 -20.67
CA ASP A 144 15.81 -20.90 -19.74
C ASP A 144 14.68 -20.00 -20.25
N ILE A 145 13.86 -19.46 -19.35
CA ILE A 145 12.86 -18.43 -19.65
C ILE A 145 13.14 -17.27 -18.70
N LYS A 146 13.46 -16.10 -19.25
CA LYS A 146 13.61 -14.87 -18.49
C LYS A 146 12.42 -13.97 -18.73
N GLU A 147 11.75 -13.61 -17.65
CA GLU A 147 10.60 -12.72 -17.64
C GLU A 147 10.95 -11.36 -17.06
N ALA A 148 10.41 -10.31 -17.65
CA ALA A 148 10.37 -8.99 -17.06
C ALA A 148 9.04 -8.34 -17.42
N TYR A 149 8.54 -7.44 -16.59
CA TYR A 149 7.29 -6.74 -16.88
C TYR A 149 7.38 -5.28 -16.46
N ILE A 150 6.53 -4.46 -17.06
CA ILE A 150 6.37 -3.06 -16.69
C ILE A 150 4.91 -2.64 -16.81
N ILE A 151 4.40 -1.96 -15.79
CA ILE A 151 3.12 -1.27 -15.86
C ILE A 151 3.34 0.06 -16.59
N THR A 152 2.66 0.22 -17.72
CA THR A 152 2.79 1.39 -18.60
C THR A 152 1.72 2.44 -18.35
N ASP A 153 0.51 2.03 -17.94
CA ASP A 153 -0.57 2.93 -17.57
C ASP A 153 -1.47 2.31 -16.51
N LYS A 154 -2.08 3.19 -15.69
CA LYS A 154 -3.07 2.81 -14.68
C LYS A 154 -4.11 3.91 -14.57
N ARG A 155 -5.39 3.54 -14.68
CA ARG A 155 -6.49 4.52 -14.68
C ARG A 155 -7.80 3.88 -14.24
N ILE A 156 -8.68 4.67 -13.63
CA ILE A 156 -10.06 4.26 -13.38
C ILE A 156 -10.95 4.83 -14.47
N GLN A 157 -11.73 3.97 -15.13
CA GLN A 157 -12.70 4.34 -16.15
C GLN A 157 -13.95 3.47 -15.97
N ASP A 158 -15.13 4.10 -16.00
CA ASP A 158 -16.42 3.41 -15.99
C ASP A 158 -16.57 2.36 -14.86
N ASN A 159 -16.14 2.72 -13.64
CA ASN A 159 -16.14 1.83 -12.47
C ASN A 159 -15.19 0.63 -12.54
N SER A 160 -14.22 0.65 -13.45
CA SER A 160 -13.15 -0.34 -13.52
C SER A 160 -11.78 0.31 -13.40
N LEU A 161 -10.90 -0.31 -12.63
CA LEU A 161 -9.47 -0.04 -12.68
C LEU A 161 -8.86 -0.80 -13.86
N ILE A 162 -8.27 -0.04 -14.78
CA ILE A 162 -7.54 -0.53 -15.93
C ILE A 162 -6.05 -0.45 -15.64
N ILE A 163 -5.35 -1.57 -15.78
CA ILE A 163 -3.89 -1.66 -15.68
C ILE A 163 -3.37 -2.15 -17.03
N GLU A 164 -2.52 -1.37 -17.68
CA GLU A 164 -1.90 -1.74 -18.96
C GLU A 164 -0.39 -1.90 -18.77
N GLY A 165 0.18 -2.95 -19.31
CA GLY A 165 1.60 -3.23 -19.19
C GLY A 165 2.18 -4.02 -20.34
N ILE A 166 3.47 -4.31 -20.23
CA ILE A 166 4.22 -5.11 -21.21
C ILE A 166 4.96 -6.20 -20.46
N LEU A 167 4.70 -7.46 -20.83
CA LEU A 167 5.51 -8.61 -20.46
C LEU A 167 6.60 -8.79 -21.51
N THR A 168 7.84 -9.00 -21.08
CA THR A 168 8.99 -9.29 -21.94
C THR A 168 9.45 -10.71 -21.64
N LEU A 169 9.52 -11.54 -22.67
CA LEU A 169 10.02 -12.90 -22.58
C LEU A 169 11.33 -13.00 -23.37
N ASP A 170 12.34 -13.60 -22.76
CA ASP A 170 13.65 -13.87 -23.36
C ASP A 170 14.00 -15.34 -23.09
N ILE A 171 13.79 -16.17 -24.12
CA ILE A 171 13.70 -17.63 -24.04
C ILE A 171 14.91 -18.23 -24.75
N TYR A 172 15.58 -19.16 -24.09
CA TYR A 172 16.68 -19.95 -24.65
C TYR A 172 16.21 -21.39 -24.79
N TYR A 173 16.35 -21.96 -25.99
CA TYR A 173 15.81 -23.29 -26.30
C TYR A 173 16.69 -24.03 -27.32
N ILE A 174 16.55 -25.35 -27.37
CA ILE A 174 17.14 -26.20 -28.42
C ILE A 174 16.10 -26.37 -29.53
N GLU A 175 16.46 -26.00 -30.76
CA GLU A 175 15.61 -26.16 -31.93
C GLU A 175 15.61 -27.62 -32.41
N ARG A 176 14.44 -28.23 -32.56
CA ARG A 176 14.27 -29.67 -32.79
C ARG A 176 14.94 -30.18 -34.07
N PHE A 177 14.85 -29.42 -35.15
CA PHE A 177 15.41 -29.85 -36.44
C PHE A 177 16.93 -29.73 -36.50
N SER A 178 17.49 -28.65 -35.94
CA SER A 178 18.92 -28.34 -36.06
C SER A 178 19.73 -28.86 -34.88
N GLY A 179 19.12 -29.03 -33.71
CA GLY A 179 19.80 -29.26 -32.44
C GLY A 179 20.61 -28.05 -31.95
N GLU A 180 20.45 -26.87 -32.57
CA GLU A 180 21.17 -25.66 -32.20
C GLU A 180 20.43 -24.90 -31.09
N VAL A 181 21.20 -24.19 -30.25
CA VAL A 181 20.63 -23.23 -29.30
C VAL A 181 20.11 -22.03 -30.05
N ARG A 182 18.87 -21.68 -29.79
CA ARG A 182 18.20 -20.49 -30.30
C ARG A 182 17.78 -19.60 -29.13
N ASN A 183 17.53 -18.34 -29.48
CA ASN A 183 16.97 -17.36 -28.58
C ASN A 183 15.74 -16.74 -29.24
N TYR A 184 14.65 -16.67 -28.49
CA TYR A 184 13.45 -15.92 -28.85
C TYR A 184 13.25 -14.82 -27.83
N LYS A 185 13.13 -13.57 -28.29
CA LYS A 185 12.87 -12.43 -27.43
C LYS A 185 11.79 -11.54 -28.01
N ASP A 186 10.75 -11.29 -27.24
CA ASP A 186 9.63 -10.45 -27.68
C ASP A 186 8.88 -9.79 -26.51
N HIS A 187 7.99 -8.88 -26.85
CA HIS A 187 7.19 -8.08 -25.94
C HIS A 187 5.70 -8.33 -26.16
N PHE A 188 4.99 -8.63 -25.07
CA PHE A 188 3.58 -8.98 -25.05
C PHE A 188 2.82 -7.94 -24.23
N PRO A 189 2.15 -6.97 -24.88
CA PRO A 189 1.27 -6.04 -24.20
C PRO A 189 0.10 -6.78 -23.55
N TYR A 190 -0.26 -6.38 -22.34
CA TYR A 190 -1.38 -6.95 -21.61
C TYR A 190 -2.24 -5.85 -20.97
N LYS A 191 -3.46 -6.24 -20.60
CA LYS A 191 -4.44 -5.35 -19.98
C LYS A 191 -5.28 -6.10 -18.96
N SER A 192 -5.24 -5.63 -17.71
CA SER A 192 -6.13 -6.08 -16.64
C SER A 192 -7.29 -5.10 -16.49
N ASP A 193 -8.51 -5.63 -16.40
CA ASP A 193 -9.73 -4.88 -16.14
C ASP A 193 -10.36 -5.35 -14.82
N ILE A 194 -10.21 -4.56 -13.76
CA ILE A 194 -10.64 -4.90 -12.39
C ILE A 194 -11.87 -4.08 -12.04
N TYR A 195 -12.99 -4.75 -11.77
CA TYR A 195 -14.26 -4.08 -11.43
C TYR A 195 -14.27 -3.55 -9.99
N LEU A 196 -14.71 -2.31 -9.81
CA LEU A 196 -14.91 -1.68 -8.51
C LEU A 196 -16.40 -1.74 -8.13
N GLU A 197 -16.70 -2.29 -6.95
CA GLU A 197 -18.07 -2.49 -6.48
C GLU A 197 -18.85 -1.18 -6.40
N GLU A 198 -18.19 -0.12 -5.93
CA GLU A 198 -18.77 1.20 -5.74
C GLU A 198 -18.02 2.25 -6.57
N LYS A 199 -18.69 3.38 -6.83
CA LYS A 199 -18.03 4.52 -7.44
C LYS A 199 -17.18 5.23 -6.40
N LEU A 200 -15.86 5.08 -6.53
CA LEU A 200 -14.90 5.66 -5.62
C LEU A 200 -14.38 7.00 -6.14
N ASP A 201 -14.14 7.93 -5.21
CA ASP A 201 -13.40 9.16 -5.45
C ASP A 201 -11.92 8.87 -5.17
N VAL A 202 -11.14 8.66 -6.23
CA VAL A 202 -9.74 8.25 -6.18
C VAL A 202 -8.91 9.29 -6.91
N SER A 203 -7.87 9.79 -6.27
CA SER A 203 -6.92 10.74 -6.86
C SER A 203 -5.56 10.11 -7.15
N GLU A 204 -5.20 9.04 -6.46
CA GLU A 204 -3.90 8.37 -6.57
C GLU A 204 -4.10 6.85 -6.55
N ILE A 205 -3.43 6.14 -7.47
CA ILE A 205 -3.47 4.68 -7.57
C ILE A 205 -2.05 4.19 -7.35
N GLN A 206 -1.82 3.44 -6.28
CA GLN A 206 -0.56 2.73 -6.05
C GLN A 206 -0.76 1.24 -6.30
N ILE A 207 0.21 0.62 -6.97
CA ILE A 207 0.19 -0.81 -7.32
C ILE A 207 1.57 -1.37 -7.00
N ASP A 208 1.61 -2.29 -6.05
CA ASP A 208 2.76 -3.14 -5.81
C ASP A 208 2.52 -4.45 -6.56
N SER A 209 3.50 -4.89 -7.35
CA SER A 209 3.31 -6.01 -8.28
C SER A 209 4.47 -7.00 -8.23
N LYS A 210 4.17 -8.29 -8.47
CA LYS A 210 5.15 -9.37 -8.43
C LYS A 210 4.84 -10.42 -9.51
N LEU A 211 5.87 -10.87 -10.24
CA LEU A 211 5.73 -12.05 -11.10
C LEU A 211 5.46 -13.28 -10.24
N GLY A 212 4.52 -14.10 -10.71
CA GLY A 212 4.24 -15.43 -10.18
C GLY A 212 5.20 -16.47 -10.73
N ASP A 213 4.83 -17.74 -10.59
CA ASP A 213 5.54 -18.83 -11.22
C ASP A 213 5.16 -18.91 -12.71
N VAL A 214 6.11 -19.35 -13.54
CA VAL A 214 5.93 -19.56 -14.98
C VAL A 214 5.83 -21.05 -15.28
N ASP A 215 4.79 -21.42 -16.02
CA ASP A 215 4.59 -22.76 -16.54
C ASP A 215 4.66 -22.72 -18.08
N TYR A 216 5.07 -23.83 -18.70
CA TYR A 216 5.12 -23.91 -20.17
C TYR A 216 4.83 -25.31 -20.69
N ASP A 217 4.31 -25.38 -21.92
CA ASP A 217 4.08 -26.62 -22.68
C ASP A 217 4.70 -26.50 -24.09
N ILE A 218 5.47 -27.51 -24.47
CA ILE A 218 6.15 -27.59 -25.77
C ILE A 218 5.30 -28.42 -26.74
N GLY A 219 4.65 -27.72 -27.67
CA GLY A 219 3.98 -28.32 -28.83
C GLY A 219 4.94 -28.64 -30.00
N GLN A 220 4.37 -29.00 -31.15
CA GLN A 220 5.17 -29.28 -32.36
C GLN A 220 5.80 -28.02 -32.98
N ASP A 221 5.06 -26.92 -33.02
CA ASP A 221 5.51 -25.64 -33.62
C ASP A 221 5.15 -24.44 -32.74
N ILE A 222 4.64 -24.70 -31.53
CA ILE A 222 4.14 -23.69 -30.60
C ILE A 222 4.67 -24.02 -29.21
N LEU A 223 5.28 -23.03 -28.56
CA LEU A 223 5.52 -23.01 -27.12
C LEU A 223 4.41 -22.17 -26.48
N SER A 224 3.62 -22.79 -25.59
CA SER A 224 2.64 -22.08 -24.78
C SER A 224 3.25 -21.78 -23.41
N ILE A 225 3.22 -20.53 -22.97
CA ILE A 225 3.75 -20.08 -21.68
C ILE A 225 2.63 -19.42 -20.89
N ASP A 226 2.37 -19.94 -19.69
CA ASP A 226 1.42 -19.39 -18.74
C ASP A 226 2.19 -18.62 -17.67
N ASN A 227 2.06 -17.29 -17.68
CA ASN A 227 2.70 -16.39 -16.72
C ASN A 227 1.63 -15.78 -15.81
N LYS A 228 2.02 -15.32 -14.63
CA LYS A 228 1.10 -14.63 -13.71
C LYS A 228 1.72 -13.36 -13.18
N ILE A 229 0.92 -12.31 -13.05
CA ILE A 229 1.31 -11.10 -12.33
C ILE A 229 0.32 -10.89 -11.19
N ASN A 230 0.84 -10.84 -9.96
CA ASN A 230 0.07 -10.55 -8.77
C ASN A 230 0.14 -9.04 -8.50
N TYR A 231 -1.01 -8.42 -8.22
CA TYR A 231 -1.13 -7.02 -7.86
C TYR A 231 -1.71 -6.86 -6.45
N ASP A 232 -1.01 -6.07 -5.63
CA ASP A 232 -1.52 -5.45 -4.41
C ASP A 232 -1.80 -3.98 -4.72
N ILE A 233 -3.08 -3.58 -4.69
CA ILE A 233 -3.55 -2.30 -5.22
C ILE A 233 -4.10 -1.45 -4.08
N TYR A 234 -3.64 -0.19 -4.02
CA TYR A 234 -4.06 0.80 -3.03
C TYR A 234 -4.69 2.00 -3.75
N LEU A 235 -6.00 2.16 -3.55
CA LEU A 235 -6.75 3.29 -4.09
C LEU A 235 -6.81 4.38 -3.03
N ASN A 236 -6.24 5.55 -3.33
CA ASN A 236 -6.09 6.64 -2.39
C ASN A 236 -6.76 7.91 -2.90
N ARG A 237 -7.23 8.75 -1.96
CA ARG A 237 -7.72 10.08 -2.25
C ARG A 237 -7.00 11.14 -1.43
N GLU A 238 -6.63 12.23 -2.09
CA GLU A 238 -6.11 13.40 -1.42
C GLU A 238 -7.24 14.09 -0.65
N LYS A 239 -7.02 14.31 0.64
CA LYS A 239 -7.96 14.94 1.54
C LYS A 239 -7.25 16.04 2.29
N THR A 240 -7.83 17.23 2.27
CA THR A 240 -7.36 18.35 3.08
C THR A 240 -8.16 18.40 4.38
N ILE A 241 -7.45 18.37 5.51
CA ILE A 241 -8.03 18.53 6.84
C ILE A 241 -7.59 19.87 7.40
N SER A 242 -8.57 20.73 7.71
CA SER A 242 -8.31 21.98 8.41
C SER A 242 -8.31 21.74 9.92
N CYS A 243 -7.14 21.81 10.54
CA CYS A 243 -6.96 21.59 11.97
C CYS A 243 -6.49 22.85 12.68
N ILE A 244 -6.73 22.89 13.98
CA ILE A 244 -6.31 23.98 14.86
C ILE A 244 -4.84 23.77 15.20
N LYS A 245 -4.01 24.73 14.82
CA LYS A 245 -2.57 24.75 15.08
C LYS A 245 -2.26 25.43 16.40
N ASP A 246 -2.90 26.56 16.64
CA ASP A 246 -2.62 27.42 17.80
C ASP A 246 -3.88 28.14 18.28
N ILE A 247 -3.91 28.42 19.58
CA ILE A 247 -5.04 29.04 20.28
C ILE A 247 -4.50 30.21 21.09
N GLY A 248 -4.94 31.41 20.75
CA GLY A 248 -4.69 32.62 21.54
C GLY A 248 -5.92 33.03 22.33
N GLU A 249 -5.74 33.32 23.62
CA GLU A 249 -6.77 34.00 24.41
C GLU A 249 -6.83 35.49 24.02
N THR A 250 -8.03 36.03 23.86
CA THR A 250 -8.19 37.46 23.52
C THR A 250 -8.45 38.33 24.75
N SER A 251 -8.72 37.71 25.92
CA SER A 251 -9.23 38.39 27.13
C SER A 251 -10.54 39.16 26.91
N GLU A 252 -11.20 39.01 25.76
CA GLU A 252 -12.51 39.59 25.51
C GLU A 252 -13.60 38.60 25.97
N PRO A 253 -14.42 38.94 26.99
CA PRO A 253 -15.48 38.05 27.44
C PRO A 253 -16.54 37.88 26.35
N ILE A 254 -17.18 36.70 26.33
CA ILE A 254 -18.32 36.45 25.45
C ILE A 254 -19.51 37.25 25.97
N ASP A 255 -20.05 38.13 25.13
CA ASP A 255 -21.26 38.88 25.46
C ASP A 255 -22.48 37.95 25.45
N LYS A 256 -22.91 37.54 26.65
CA LYS A 256 -24.11 36.71 26.85
C LYS A 256 -25.38 37.54 27.06
N SER A 257 -25.35 38.88 26.93
CA SER A 257 -26.48 39.76 27.27
C SER A 257 -27.74 39.48 26.45
N GLN A 258 -27.58 39.10 25.18
CA GLN A 258 -28.66 38.79 24.25
C GLN A 258 -29.13 37.32 24.32
N ILE A 259 -28.45 36.47 25.11
CA ILE A 259 -28.81 35.05 25.24
C ILE A 259 -29.93 34.93 26.29
N PRO A 260 -31.11 34.37 25.93
CA PRO A 260 -32.21 34.15 26.87
C PRO A 260 -31.79 33.24 28.04
N SER A 261 -32.38 33.44 29.22
CA SER A 261 -32.07 32.61 30.39
C SER A 261 -32.40 31.13 30.20
N ILE A 262 -33.47 30.85 29.44
CA ILE A 262 -33.89 29.50 29.05
C ILE A 262 -34.30 29.56 27.58
N SER A 263 -33.74 28.66 26.77
CA SER A 263 -34.13 28.44 25.38
C SER A 263 -34.60 27.01 25.20
N ILE A 264 -35.59 26.78 24.34
CA ILE A 264 -35.99 25.42 23.93
C ILE A 264 -35.58 25.26 22.47
N TYR A 265 -34.62 24.38 22.22
CA TYR A 265 -34.15 24.04 20.89
C TYR A 265 -34.83 22.77 20.39
N ILE A 266 -35.21 22.73 19.11
CA ILE A 266 -35.76 21.54 18.46
C ILE A 266 -34.68 21.00 17.53
N VAL A 267 -34.21 19.79 17.80
CA VAL A 267 -33.11 19.16 17.07
C VAL A 267 -33.47 18.95 15.61
N GLN A 268 -32.60 19.41 14.73
CA GLN A 268 -32.73 19.28 13.28
C GLN A 268 -31.89 18.11 12.76
N LYS A 269 -32.14 17.72 11.50
CA LYS A 269 -31.38 16.66 10.85
C LYS A 269 -29.90 17.05 10.73
N GLY A 270 -29.02 16.25 11.33
CA GLY A 270 -27.56 16.44 11.28
C GLY A 270 -26.97 17.26 12.43
N ASP A 271 -27.79 17.74 13.38
CA ASP A 271 -27.27 18.44 14.55
C ASP A 271 -26.50 17.48 15.47
N LEU A 272 -25.37 17.95 16.00
CA LEU A 272 -24.68 17.33 17.13
C LEU A 272 -24.87 18.19 18.38
N LEU A 273 -24.86 17.55 19.56
CA LEU A 273 -24.90 18.28 20.83
C LEU A 273 -23.77 19.31 20.94
N TRP A 274 -22.61 19.01 20.36
CA TRP A 274 -21.47 19.95 20.26
C TRP A 274 -21.85 21.25 19.54
N ASP A 275 -22.49 21.17 18.38
CA ASP A 275 -22.87 22.33 17.58
C ASP A 275 -23.93 23.17 18.29
N VAL A 276 -24.86 22.51 18.98
CA VAL A 276 -25.87 23.15 19.82
C VAL A 276 -25.18 23.87 20.99
N ALA A 277 -24.33 23.18 21.75
CA ALA A 277 -23.61 23.77 22.89
C ALA A 277 -22.79 24.99 22.47
N LYS A 278 -22.04 24.88 21.37
CA LYS A 278 -21.26 25.97 20.76
C LYS A 278 -22.14 27.15 20.36
N ARG A 279 -23.25 26.91 19.66
CA ARG A 279 -24.18 27.96 19.21
C ARG A 279 -24.75 28.76 20.39
N TYR A 280 -25.00 28.10 21.52
CA TYR A 280 -25.58 28.72 22.70
C TYR A 280 -24.56 29.11 23.78
N ASN A 281 -23.26 28.99 23.49
CA ASN A 281 -22.16 29.28 24.43
C ASN A 281 -22.33 28.58 25.80
N THR A 282 -22.76 27.32 25.77
CA THR A 282 -22.87 26.41 26.92
C THR A 282 -22.01 25.17 26.68
N THR A 283 -22.08 24.16 27.55
CA THR A 283 -21.35 22.90 27.39
C THR A 283 -22.31 21.74 27.11
N ILE A 284 -21.79 20.63 26.59
CA ILE A 284 -22.61 19.42 26.39
C ILE A 284 -23.09 18.90 27.75
N GLU A 285 -22.22 18.95 28.77
CA GLU A 285 -22.53 18.52 30.13
C GLU A 285 -23.67 19.35 30.74
N ASP A 286 -23.65 20.67 30.55
CA ASP A 286 -24.71 21.56 31.02
C ASP A 286 -26.04 21.21 30.33
N ILE A 287 -26.03 21.04 28.99
CA ILE A 287 -27.23 20.65 28.24
C ILE A 287 -27.78 19.30 28.73
N LEU A 288 -26.95 18.27 28.85
CA LEU A 288 -27.39 16.95 29.29
C LEU A 288 -27.98 17.01 30.71
N SER A 289 -27.33 17.75 31.61
CA SER A 289 -27.78 17.90 32.99
C SER A 289 -29.14 18.61 33.09
N SER A 290 -29.35 19.72 32.36
CA SER A 290 -30.62 20.45 32.36
C SER A 290 -31.78 19.64 31.78
N ASN A 291 -31.49 18.62 30.96
CA ASN A 291 -32.49 17.75 30.34
C ASN A 291 -32.63 16.38 31.01
N ASN A 292 -31.88 16.10 32.08
CA ASN A 292 -31.81 14.78 32.74
C ASN A 292 -31.46 13.65 31.75
N LEU A 293 -30.53 13.91 30.84
CA LEU A 293 -30.05 12.96 29.84
C LEU A 293 -28.72 12.34 30.27
N GLU A 294 -28.51 11.08 29.93
CA GLU A 294 -27.23 10.39 30.18
C GLU A 294 -26.13 10.88 29.24
N SER A 295 -24.86 10.72 29.62
CA SER A 295 -23.70 11.11 28.80
C SER A 295 -23.61 10.36 27.46
N SER A 296 -24.23 9.19 27.36
CA SER A 296 -24.35 8.38 26.16
C SER A 296 -25.53 8.77 25.27
N TYR A 297 -26.34 9.77 25.65
CA TYR A 297 -27.55 10.10 24.92
C TYR A 297 -27.24 10.76 23.57
N GLU A 298 -27.64 10.10 22.50
CA GLU A 298 -27.63 10.66 21.14
C GLU A 298 -28.95 11.38 20.85
N ILE A 299 -28.85 12.69 20.57
CA ILE A 299 -30.00 13.50 20.19
C ILE A 299 -30.58 13.06 18.83
N LYS A 300 -31.91 13.10 18.73
CA LYS A 300 -32.68 12.71 17.56
C LYS A 300 -33.47 13.88 17.01
N VAL A 301 -33.72 13.85 15.70
CA VAL A 301 -34.51 14.88 15.03
C VAL A 301 -35.89 15.00 15.68
N GLY A 302 -36.25 16.22 16.07
CA GLY A 302 -37.50 16.53 16.76
C GLY A 302 -37.40 16.56 18.29
N ASP A 303 -36.28 16.14 18.88
CA ASP A 303 -36.06 16.26 20.32
C ASP A 303 -36.12 17.73 20.75
N LYS A 304 -36.73 17.96 21.91
CA LYS A 304 -36.81 19.29 22.53
C LYS A 304 -35.78 19.36 23.63
N ILE A 305 -34.74 20.14 23.39
CA ILE A 305 -33.61 20.31 24.30
C ILE A 305 -33.73 21.66 24.99
N ILE A 306 -33.80 21.63 26.32
CA ILE A 306 -33.76 22.81 27.18
C ILE A 306 -32.32 23.27 27.29
N ILE A 307 -32.06 24.53 27.01
CA ILE A 307 -30.74 25.15 27.11
C ILE A 307 -30.83 26.26 28.13
N GLU A 308 -30.18 26.07 29.27
CA GLU A 308 -30.11 27.05 30.35
C GLU A 308 -28.85 27.90 30.20
N LYS A 309 -29.00 29.20 30.40
CA LYS A 309 -27.85 30.11 30.42
C LYS A 309 -27.04 29.85 31.68
N SER A 310 -25.89 29.21 31.52
CA SER A 310 -24.89 29.06 32.58
C SER A 310 -24.33 30.45 32.97
N LEU A 311 -24.78 30.94 34.13
CA LEU A 311 -24.21 32.10 34.81
C LEU A 311 -23.02 31.59 35.62
N ASP A 312 -21.81 32.11 35.34
CA ASP A 312 -20.61 31.77 36.12
C ASP A 312 -20.91 31.95 37.62
N LYS A 313 -20.86 30.85 38.37
CA LYS A 313 -21.13 30.84 39.82
C LYS A 313 -20.13 31.67 40.63
N ASP A 314 -19.04 32.12 40.01
CA ASP A 314 -17.99 32.91 40.64
C ASP A 314 -18.34 34.41 40.80
N LEU A 315 -19.36 34.92 40.12
CA LEU A 315 -19.85 36.30 40.28
C LEU A 315 -20.84 36.47 41.45
N ALA A 316 -21.25 35.38 42.10
CA ALA A 316 -22.19 35.39 43.22
C ALA A 316 -21.51 35.39 44.60
N ALA A 317 -20.18 35.48 44.67
CA ALA A 317 -19.39 35.44 45.92
C ALA A 317 -18.65 36.75 46.26
N LEU A 318 -19.05 37.89 45.67
CA LEU A 318 -18.46 39.22 45.95
C LEU A 318 -19.42 40.12 46.73
#